data_AF-A0A8H6J1Q7-F1
#
_entry.id   AF-A0A8H6J1Q7-F1
#
_cell.length_a   1.000
_cell.length_b   1.000
_cell.length_c   1.000
_cell.angle_alpha   90.00
_cell.angle_beta   90.00
_cell.angle_gamma   90.00
#
_symmetry.space_group_name_H-M   'P 1'
#
loop_
_entity.id
_entity.type
_entity.pdbx_description
1 polymer ?
#
loop_
_entity_poly.entity_id
_entity_poly.type
_entity_poly.pdbx_seq_one_letter_code
_entity_poly.pdbx_strand_id
1 'polypeptide(L)'
;MISVVGFNDADRPVATPSGGLLLDLSNDYSCSDASLGITIDVEDSVGLQDDTSNTLPEPRNLTAIARYPAPTSMGMLEPWKEFLLAHFSEAIAPEMVFVDDCFNGWRHIILPLAWSHEIVMDSVLAVSAFHIYGRAAVQPVVNPDRLYTRAIIQLLARKDLAGLDQETRQLIVLAIVVLLVSIMVNGMSDLPIVFQMLESAINTVGGEELIAKGGVGGFLLRQIRKMRVYAAPLISQAAGIHAFLYHAEESFDCLYYYCGLYPDQVSTFDLLVDLRQQAFKIYLHRVLAGKSNVSSADSERLIENYKETLESFPKESFGEHCLIWPTFIAALECRNPEQQSFFEQFLTRQYHRNRFVNLLRALELLRNVWSQDGAENGVNWPALIPDLRVFIM
;
A
#
# COMPACT_ATOMS: atom_id res chain seq x y z
N MET A 1 52.59 -27.29 -31.01
CA MET A 1 53.77 -27.94 -31.60
C MET A 1 53.86 -29.34 -30.98
N ILE A 2 53.64 -30.42 -31.74
CA ILE A 2 53.78 -31.86 -31.34
C ILE A 2 52.84 -32.29 -30.17
N SER A 3 51.82 -33.16 -30.25
CA SER A 3 51.33 -34.22 -31.18
C SER A 3 51.82 -35.66 -30.90
N VAL A 4 50.88 -36.63 -30.99
CA VAL A 4 50.98 -38.13 -30.87
C VAL A 4 51.51 -38.66 -29.50
N VAL A 5 51.21 -39.86 -28.95
CA VAL A 5 50.54 -41.16 -29.30
C VAL A 5 49.76 -41.63 -28.03
N GLY A 6 48.75 -42.52 -27.97
CA GLY A 6 47.97 -43.35 -28.92
C GLY A 6 47.58 -44.73 -28.30
N PHE A 7 46.87 -45.59 -29.05
CA PHE A 7 46.28 -46.91 -28.67
C PHE A 7 45.02 -46.85 -27.76
N ASN A 8 43.84 -47.43 -28.07
CA ASN A 8 43.43 -48.72 -28.71
C ASN A 8 43.64 -49.94 -27.78
N ASP A 9 42.80 -50.98 -27.73
CA ASP A 9 41.45 -51.29 -28.27
C ASP A 9 40.94 -52.55 -27.52
N ALA A 10 39.68 -53.02 -27.59
CA ALA A 10 38.34 -52.43 -27.79
C ALA A 10 37.31 -53.60 -27.71
N ASP A 11 36.04 -53.37 -27.36
CA ASP A 11 35.00 -54.42 -27.49
C ASP A 11 33.57 -53.90 -27.74
N ARG A 12 32.74 -54.70 -28.43
CA ARG A 12 31.33 -54.40 -28.83
C ARG A 12 30.50 -55.70 -28.90
N PRO A 13 29.23 -55.69 -28.46
CA PRO A 13 28.09 -55.56 -29.39
C PRO A 13 27.01 -54.57 -28.87
N VAL A 14 26.22 -53.83 -29.66
CA VAL A 14 25.46 -54.09 -30.90
C VAL A 14 24.22 -54.98 -30.70
N ALA A 15 23.08 -54.38 -30.32
CA ALA A 15 21.74 -54.58 -30.93
C ALA A 15 20.64 -53.72 -30.23
N THR A 16 19.67 -53.23 -31.02
CA THR A 16 18.38 -52.64 -30.62
C THR A 16 17.26 -53.38 -31.41
N PRO A 17 15.95 -53.03 -31.41
CA PRO A 17 15.17 -52.04 -30.65
C PRO A 17 13.84 -52.60 -30.04
N SER A 18 13.01 -51.76 -29.39
CA SER A 18 11.53 -51.67 -29.58
C SER A 18 10.81 -50.73 -28.57
N GLY A 19 9.90 -49.87 -29.07
CA GLY A 19 9.01 -48.96 -28.29
C GLY A 19 9.70 -47.73 -27.67
N GLY A 20 9.17 -46.50 -27.69
CA GLY A 20 7.83 -45.98 -28.05
C GLY A 20 7.13 -45.39 -26.81
N LEU A 21 6.62 -44.16 -26.76
CA LEU A 21 6.28 -43.17 -27.81
C LEU A 21 7.07 -41.83 -27.69
N LEU A 22 6.92 -40.99 -28.72
CA LEU A 22 7.31 -39.58 -28.77
C LEU A 22 6.07 -38.71 -29.07
N LEU A 23 5.86 -37.65 -28.29
CA LEU A 23 5.04 -36.46 -28.60
C LEU A 23 5.76 -35.30 -27.89
N ASP A 24 6.66 -34.56 -28.56
CA ASP A 24 6.37 -33.51 -29.54
C ASP A 24 5.61 -32.32 -28.91
N LEU A 25 6.34 -31.20 -28.77
CA LEU A 25 5.85 -29.90 -28.30
C LEU A 25 6.20 -28.83 -29.33
N SER A 26 5.90 -29.13 -30.60
CA SER A 26 5.99 -28.20 -31.71
C SER A 26 4.56 -27.82 -32.13
N ASN A 27 4.06 -26.66 -31.72
CA ASN A 27 2.84 -26.11 -32.33
C ASN A 27 2.79 -24.59 -32.21
N ASP A 28 2.66 -23.92 -33.35
CA ASP A 28 2.63 -22.47 -33.47
C ASP A 28 1.28 -21.88 -33.02
N TYR A 29 1.33 -20.69 -32.42
CA TYR A 29 0.17 -19.80 -32.28
C TYR A 29 0.51 -18.39 -32.77
N SER A 30 0.75 -18.27 -34.07
CA SER A 30 0.87 -17.01 -34.80
C SER A 30 -0.52 -16.50 -35.24
N CYS A 31 -1.24 -15.81 -34.35
CA CYS A 31 -2.50 -15.13 -34.66
C CYS A 31 -2.86 -14.15 -33.53
N SER A 32 -3.20 -12.88 -33.73
CA SER A 32 -3.09 -11.97 -34.89
C SER A 32 -3.21 -10.53 -34.39
N ASP A 33 -2.82 -9.52 -35.18
CA ASP A 33 -3.11 -8.12 -34.84
C ASP A 33 -4.61 -7.89 -34.63
N ALA A 34 -4.98 -7.49 -33.41
CA ALA A 34 -6.31 -7.05 -33.04
C ALA A 34 -6.19 -5.61 -32.52
N SER A 35 -6.04 -4.66 -33.45
CA SER A 35 -5.95 -3.23 -33.16
C SER A 35 -7.28 -2.70 -32.64
N LEU A 36 -7.52 -2.87 -31.34
CA LEU A 36 -8.61 -2.22 -30.60
C LEU A 36 -8.35 -0.71 -30.50
N GLY A 37 -8.65 -0.01 -31.59
CA GLY A 37 -8.72 1.44 -31.64
C GLY A 37 -9.90 1.92 -30.81
N ILE A 38 -9.67 2.15 -29.52
CA ILE A 38 -10.62 2.82 -28.64
C ILE A 38 -10.52 4.33 -28.89
N THR A 39 -11.22 4.81 -29.93
CA THR A 39 -11.53 6.24 -30.05
C THR A 39 -12.45 6.62 -28.90
N ILE A 40 -11.95 7.41 -27.97
CA ILE A 40 -12.79 8.13 -27.00
C ILE A 40 -13.05 9.50 -27.59
N ASP A 41 -14.21 9.66 -28.22
CA ASP A 41 -14.66 10.96 -28.73
C ASP A 41 -15.02 11.86 -27.54
N VAL A 42 -14.09 12.75 -27.16
CA VAL A 42 -14.28 13.74 -26.09
C VAL A 42 -14.91 15.01 -26.66
N GLU A 43 -16.22 14.96 -26.94
CA GLU A 43 -17.13 16.13 -26.96
C GLU A 43 -18.58 15.71 -27.24
N ASP A 44 -19.43 15.66 -26.20
CA ASP A 44 -20.75 16.31 -26.28
C ASP A 44 -21.28 16.67 -24.87
N SER A 45 -22.29 17.54 -24.82
CA SER A 45 -22.52 18.44 -23.68
C SER A 45 -23.79 18.17 -22.85
N VAL A 46 -23.64 18.30 -21.53
CA VAL A 46 -24.65 18.78 -20.55
C VAL A 46 -26.09 18.27 -20.75
N GLY A 47 -26.36 17.06 -20.24
CA GLY A 47 -27.71 16.58 -19.95
C GLY A 47 -28.04 16.69 -18.46
N LEU A 48 -28.55 17.85 -18.01
CA LEU A 48 -29.09 17.98 -16.65
C LEU A 48 -30.41 17.21 -16.52
N GLN A 49 -30.41 16.12 -15.73
CA GLN A 49 -31.63 15.50 -15.22
C GLN A 49 -31.59 15.52 -13.68
N ASP A 50 -32.65 16.08 -13.10
CA ASP A 50 -32.80 16.42 -11.69
C ASP A 50 -33.58 15.30 -10.98
N ASP A 51 -32.87 14.25 -10.55
CA ASP A 51 -33.44 13.11 -9.82
C ASP A 51 -33.03 13.15 -8.34
N THR A 52 -33.59 14.13 -7.63
CA THR A 52 -33.30 14.44 -6.22
C THR A 52 -33.91 13.42 -5.23
N SER A 53 -33.38 12.18 -5.21
CA SER A 53 -33.78 11.16 -4.21
C SER A 53 -32.67 10.26 -3.66
N ASN A 54 -31.38 10.56 -3.88
CA ASN A 54 -30.29 9.93 -3.13
C ASN A 54 -30.26 10.43 -1.67
N THR A 55 -31.10 9.85 -0.82
CA THR A 55 -31.03 10.04 0.64
C THR A 55 -29.70 9.50 1.17
N LEU A 56 -28.89 10.38 1.78
CA LEU A 56 -27.73 9.97 2.57
C LEU A 56 -28.15 8.86 3.56
N PRO A 57 -27.40 7.75 3.67
CA PRO A 57 -27.70 6.72 4.65
C PRO A 57 -27.61 7.32 6.06
N GLU A 58 -28.67 7.17 6.87
CA GLU A 58 -28.69 7.73 8.23
C GLU A 58 -27.49 7.23 9.05
N PRO A 59 -26.91 8.08 9.94
CA PRO A 59 -25.73 7.77 10.75
C PRO A 59 -26.05 6.81 11.91
N ARG A 60 -26.54 5.61 11.59
CA ARG A 60 -26.87 4.56 12.56
C ARG A 60 -25.59 3.79 12.93
N ASN A 61 -25.26 3.80 14.21
CA ASN A 61 -24.13 3.08 14.84
C ASN A 61 -22.71 3.65 14.63
N LEU A 62 -22.55 4.98 14.64
CA LEU A 62 -21.23 5.59 14.91
C LEU A 62 -20.73 5.37 16.36
N THR A 63 -21.63 4.95 17.26
CA THR A 63 -21.44 4.92 18.72
C THR A 63 -21.00 3.57 19.31
N ALA A 64 -19.99 2.91 18.70
CA ALA A 64 -19.12 1.98 19.43
C ALA A 64 -17.83 1.64 18.66
N ILE A 65 -16.68 2.10 19.15
CA ILE A 65 -15.56 1.14 19.28
C ILE A 65 -15.98 0.19 20.39
N ALA A 66 -16.11 -1.10 20.07
CA ALA A 66 -16.35 -2.12 21.09
C ALA A 66 -15.21 -2.02 22.12
N ARG A 67 -15.55 -1.72 23.37
CA ARG A 67 -14.57 -1.67 24.46
C ARG A 67 -14.08 -3.09 24.74
N TYR A 68 -13.03 -3.51 24.05
CA TYR A 68 -12.37 -4.79 24.29
C TYR A 68 -12.02 -4.87 25.79
N PRO A 69 -12.49 -5.91 26.50
CA PRO A 69 -12.29 -6.01 27.94
C PRO A 69 -10.81 -6.08 28.25
N ALA A 70 -10.37 -5.38 29.30
CA ALA A 70 -8.99 -5.48 29.78
C ALA A 70 -8.67 -6.95 30.12
N PRO A 71 -7.49 -7.47 29.72
CA PRO A 71 -7.17 -8.89 29.80
C PRO A 71 -7.26 -9.42 31.24
N THR A 72 -8.06 -10.47 31.44
CA THR A 72 -8.52 -10.92 32.77
C THR A 72 -7.45 -11.69 33.58
N SER A 73 -6.22 -11.79 33.06
CA SER A 73 -5.06 -12.32 33.77
C SER A 73 -3.81 -11.55 33.33
N MET A 74 -3.45 -10.52 34.09
CA MET A 74 -2.35 -9.62 33.76
C MET A 74 -1.01 -10.23 34.21
N GLY A 75 -0.53 -11.21 33.44
CA GLY A 75 0.86 -11.68 33.56
C GLY A 75 1.81 -10.52 33.25
N MET A 76 2.75 -10.24 34.16
CA MET A 76 3.69 -9.12 34.01
C MET A 76 4.46 -9.25 32.70
N LEU A 77 4.34 -8.25 31.82
CA LEU A 77 5.07 -8.24 30.56
C LEU A 77 6.57 -8.01 30.81
N GLU A 78 7.38 -8.45 29.86
CA GLU A 78 8.80 -8.07 29.86
C GLU A 78 8.90 -6.56 29.57
N PRO A 79 9.68 -5.76 30.33
CA PRO A 79 9.70 -4.30 30.17
C PRO A 79 10.04 -3.81 28.76
N TRP A 80 10.78 -4.60 27.97
CA TRP A 80 11.06 -4.28 26.56
C TRP A 80 9.81 -4.39 25.66
N LYS A 81 8.85 -5.25 25.99
CA LYS A 81 7.55 -5.32 25.30
C LYS A 81 6.69 -4.12 25.64
N GLU A 82 6.61 -3.77 26.93
CA GLU A 82 5.87 -2.60 27.41
C GLU A 82 6.36 -1.31 26.72
N PHE A 83 7.69 -1.13 26.65
CA PHE A 83 8.33 -0.03 25.92
C PHE A 83 7.99 0.00 24.42
N LEU A 84 8.05 -1.15 23.72
CA LEU A 84 7.69 -1.22 22.30
C LEU A 84 6.19 -1.03 22.03
N LEU A 85 5.31 -1.43 22.96
CA LEU A 85 3.87 -1.18 22.88
C LEU A 85 3.53 0.30 23.13
N ALA A 86 4.21 0.95 24.08
CA ALA A 86 4.12 2.40 24.28
C ALA A 86 4.60 3.17 23.04
N HIS A 87 5.77 2.81 22.49
CA HIS A 87 6.28 3.40 21.24
C HIS A 87 5.33 3.22 20.05
N PHE A 88 4.60 2.09 19.97
CA PHE A 88 3.55 1.91 18.97
C PHE A 88 2.40 2.90 19.18
N SER A 89 1.89 3.00 20.41
CA SER A 89 0.81 3.90 20.80
C SER A 89 1.15 5.38 20.55
N GLU A 90 2.39 5.79 20.81
CA GLU A 90 2.80 7.20 20.87
C GLU A 90 3.46 7.71 19.58
N ALA A 91 4.12 6.82 18.80
CA ALA A 91 4.92 7.24 17.65
C ALA A 91 4.56 6.55 16.32
N ILE A 92 3.62 5.60 16.30
CA ILE A 92 3.19 4.90 15.07
C ILE A 92 1.68 5.04 14.87
N ALA A 93 0.87 4.68 15.87
CA ALA A 93 -0.58 4.77 15.81
C ALA A 93 -1.13 6.16 15.40
N PRO A 94 -0.55 7.32 15.80
CA PRO A 94 -1.06 8.63 15.36
C PRO A 94 -0.95 8.84 13.84
N GLU A 95 0.12 8.35 13.23
CA GLU A 95 0.41 8.55 11.81
C GLU A 95 -0.39 7.60 10.90
N MET A 96 -1.16 6.66 11.47
CA MET A 96 -1.99 5.70 10.71
C MET A 96 -3.47 6.13 10.58
N VAL A 97 -3.86 7.26 11.18
CA VAL A 97 -5.23 7.80 11.25
C VAL A 97 -5.29 9.28 10.85
N PHE A 98 -6.46 9.79 10.47
CA PHE A 98 -6.64 11.22 10.16
C PHE A 98 -6.59 12.10 11.41
N VAL A 99 -7.36 11.73 12.45
CA VAL A 99 -7.36 12.37 13.78
C VAL A 99 -6.93 11.33 14.81
N ASP A 100 -6.01 11.70 15.70
CA ASP A 100 -5.50 10.81 16.75
C ASP A 100 -6.12 11.11 18.12
N ASP A 101 -7.12 10.33 18.51
CA ASP A 101 -7.87 10.51 19.77
C ASP A 101 -8.42 9.18 20.34
N CYS A 102 -9.60 9.21 20.97
CA CYS A 102 -10.31 8.03 21.46
C CYS A 102 -10.89 7.11 20.35
N PHE A 103 -10.93 7.55 19.09
CA PHE A 103 -11.37 6.75 17.94
C PHE A 103 -10.22 6.06 17.18
N ASN A 104 -8.96 6.28 17.56
CA ASN A 104 -7.83 5.62 16.91
C ASN A 104 -7.83 4.08 17.13
N GLY A 105 -8.30 3.33 16.14
CA GLY A 105 -8.33 1.86 16.17
C GLY A 105 -6.95 1.20 16.25
N TRP A 106 -5.88 1.83 15.77
CA TRP A 106 -4.51 1.31 15.91
C TRP A 106 -4.06 1.29 17.38
N ARG A 107 -4.58 2.21 18.20
CA ARG A 107 -4.37 2.19 19.65
C ARG A 107 -5.42 1.34 20.37
N HIS A 108 -6.71 1.58 20.11
CA HIS A 108 -7.82 1.08 20.94
C HIS A 108 -8.41 -0.27 20.49
N ILE A 109 -7.95 -0.84 19.37
CA ILE A 109 -8.32 -2.17 18.89
C ILE A 109 -7.08 -3.07 18.80
N ILE A 110 -6.00 -2.62 18.16
CA ILE A 110 -4.83 -3.49 17.93
C ILE A 110 -4.05 -3.79 19.22
N LEU A 111 -3.84 -2.83 20.12
CA LEU A 111 -3.08 -3.08 21.36
C LEU A 111 -3.80 -4.03 22.36
N PRO A 112 -5.13 -3.94 22.56
CA PRO A 112 -5.88 -4.98 23.28
C PRO A 112 -5.74 -6.38 22.65
N LEU A 113 -5.82 -6.48 21.32
CA LEU A 113 -5.67 -7.77 20.62
C LEU A 113 -4.23 -8.30 20.67
N ALA A 114 -3.22 -7.44 20.64
CA ALA A 114 -1.83 -7.82 20.87
C ALA A 114 -1.67 -8.50 22.24
N TRP A 115 -2.30 -7.95 23.30
CA TRP A 115 -2.28 -8.54 24.64
C TRP A 115 -2.88 -9.96 24.72
N SER A 116 -3.80 -10.31 23.81
CA SER A 116 -4.47 -11.61 23.78
C SER A 116 -3.92 -12.60 22.74
N HIS A 117 -3.23 -12.12 21.70
CA HIS A 117 -2.84 -12.95 20.55
C HIS A 117 -1.38 -12.71 20.12
N GLU A 118 -0.55 -13.74 20.27
CA GLU A 118 0.91 -13.68 20.01
C GLU A 118 1.27 -13.20 18.60
N ILE A 119 0.46 -13.54 17.58
CA ILE A 119 0.70 -13.12 16.19
C ILE A 119 0.50 -11.60 15.98
N VAL A 120 -0.42 -10.98 16.73
CA VAL A 120 -0.65 -9.54 16.71
C VAL A 120 0.42 -8.84 17.54
N MET A 121 0.78 -9.41 18.71
CA MET A 121 1.90 -8.95 19.54
C MET A 121 3.21 -8.90 18.73
N ASP A 122 3.58 -10.00 18.07
CA ASP A 122 4.81 -10.07 17.27
C ASP A 122 4.85 -9.03 16.16
N SER A 123 3.72 -8.85 15.46
CA SER A 123 3.59 -7.86 14.39
C SER A 123 3.77 -6.44 14.93
N VAL A 124 3.09 -6.09 16.02
CA VAL A 124 3.19 -4.76 16.68
C VAL A 124 4.62 -4.49 17.19
N LEU A 125 5.22 -5.47 17.87
CA LEU A 125 6.60 -5.36 18.38
C LEU A 125 7.61 -5.21 17.24
N ALA A 126 7.40 -5.89 16.10
CA ALA A 126 8.26 -5.74 14.92
C ALA A 126 8.20 -4.32 14.33
N VAL A 127 7.00 -3.73 14.16
CA VAL A 127 6.85 -2.35 13.66
C VAL A 127 7.60 -1.37 14.58
N SER A 128 7.40 -1.46 15.90
CA SER A 128 8.08 -0.59 16.86
C SER A 128 9.59 -0.77 16.88
N ALA A 129 10.08 -2.02 16.83
CA ALA A 129 11.51 -2.31 16.82
C ALA A 129 12.18 -1.76 15.54
N PHE A 130 11.53 -1.88 14.37
CA PHE A 130 11.98 -1.25 13.13
C PHE A 130 11.99 0.29 13.23
N HIS A 131 10.94 0.90 13.76
CA HIS A 131 10.86 2.36 13.87
C HIS A 131 11.96 2.93 14.79
N ILE A 132 12.27 2.25 15.90
CA ILE A 132 13.37 2.65 16.77
C ILE A 132 14.73 2.43 16.10
N TYR A 133 14.91 1.29 15.41
CA TYR A 133 16.17 0.98 14.72
C TYR A 133 16.52 2.01 13.64
N GLY A 134 15.55 2.43 12.83
CA GLY A 134 15.74 3.48 11.82
C GLY A 134 16.05 4.88 12.37
N ARG A 135 15.92 5.10 13.68
CA ARG A 135 16.10 6.41 14.34
C ARG A 135 17.37 6.54 15.19
N ALA A 136 18.08 5.45 15.47
CA ALA A 136 18.96 5.40 16.64
C ALA A 136 20.43 5.05 16.33
N ALA A 137 21.35 5.86 16.88
CA ALA A 137 22.75 5.47 17.11
C ALA A 137 22.91 4.61 18.38
N VAL A 138 21.85 3.90 18.80
CA VAL A 138 21.76 3.12 20.04
C VAL A 138 21.49 1.67 19.67
N GLN A 139 22.14 0.73 20.36
CA GLN A 139 21.94 -0.71 20.12
C GLN A 139 20.48 -1.10 20.37
N PRO A 140 19.81 -1.81 19.42
CA PRO A 140 18.41 -2.18 19.57
C PRO A 140 18.24 -3.21 20.70
N VAL A 141 17.23 -2.99 21.57
CA VAL A 141 16.93 -3.90 22.69
C VAL A 141 16.53 -5.29 22.21
N VAL A 142 15.88 -5.38 21.05
CA VAL A 142 15.57 -6.62 20.32
C VAL A 142 15.82 -6.38 18.83
N ASN A 143 16.47 -7.32 18.15
CA ASN A 143 16.62 -7.28 16.69
C ASN A 143 15.22 -7.36 16.02
N PRO A 144 14.86 -6.40 15.14
CA PRO A 144 13.53 -6.34 14.55
C PRO A 144 13.26 -7.46 13.55
N ASP A 145 14.27 -7.88 12.79
CA ASP A 145 14.17 -8.94 11.79
C ASP A 145 13.74 -10.27 12.42
N ARG A 146 14.17 -10.55 13.65
CA ARG A 146 13.76 -11.72 14.44
C ARG A 146 12.28 -11.69 14.81
N LEU A 147 11.74 -10.51 15.15
CA LEU A 147 10.32 -10.35 15.47
C LEU A 147 9.47 -10.48 14.19
N TYR A 148 9.87 -9.81 13.12
CA TYR A 148 9.24 -9.90 11.81
C TYR A 148 9.24 -11.33 11.26
N THR A 149 10.39 -12.01 11.31
CA THR A 149 10.52 -13.43 10.91
C THR A 149 9.61 -14.33 11.75
N ARG A 150 9.48 -14.08 13.06
CA ARG A 150 8.56 -14.84 13.91
C ARG A 150 7.10 -14.62 13.51
N ALA A 151 6.69 -13.38 13.23
CA ALA A 151 5.35 -13.08 12.70
C ALA A 151 5.07 -13.76 11.35
N ILE A 152 6.02 -13.71 10.41
CA ILE A 152 5.90 -14.39 9.10
C ILE A 152 5.80 -15.92 9.27
N ILE A 153 6.63 -16.54 10.12
CA ILE A 153 6.51 -17.97 10.44
C ILE A 153 5.15 -18.30 11.07
N GLN A 154 4.66 -17.45 11.98
CA GLN A 154 3.34 -17.59 12.60
C GLN A 154 2.17 -17.49 11.60
N LEU A 155 2.31 -16.69 10.54
CA LEU A 155 1.35 -16.60 9.44
C LEU A 155 1.42 -17.85 8.54
N LEU A 156 2.63 -18.26 8.13
CA LEU A 156 2.86 -19.44 7.29
C LEU A 156 2.39 -20.76 7.96
N ALA A 157 2.50 -20.86 9.28
CA ALA A 157 1.97 -21.97 10.07
C ALA A 157 0.42 -22.03 10.10
N ARG A 158 -0.25 -20.92 9.80
CA ARG A 158 -1.73 -20.78 9.81
C ARG A 158 -2.32 -20.52 8.41
N LYS A 159 -1.57 -20.89 7.36
CA LYS A 159 -1.94 -20.67 5.94
C LYS A 159 -3.24 -21.37 5.51
N ASP A 160 -3.63 -22.46 6.19
CA ASP A 160 -4.94 -23.09 5.98
C ASP A 160 -6.01 -22.34 6.78
N LEU A 161 -6.49 -21.25 6.19
CA LEU A 161 -7.55 -20.41 6.74
C LEU A 161 -8.93 -21.10 6.71
N ALA A 162 -9.11 -22.14 5.88
CA ALA A 162 -10.42 -22.72 5.61
C ALA A 162 -11.00 -23.47 6.82
N GLY A 163 -10.14 -24.11 7.61
CA GLY A 163 -10.51 -24.80 8.86
C GLY A 163 -10.60 -23.92 10.11
N LEU A 164 -10.22 -22.64 10.03
CA LEU A 164 -10.17 -21.73 11.19
C LEU A 164 -11.51 -21.01 11.40
N ASP A 165 -11.75 -20.55 12.62
CA ASP A 165 -12.91 -19.71 12.95
C ASP A 165 -12.76 -18.28 12.41
N GLN A 166 -13.84 -17.50 12.48
CA GLN A 166 -13.90 -16.13 11.95
C GLN A 166 -12.97 -15.14 12.67
N GLU A 167 -12.77 -15.27 13.98
CA GLU A 167 -11.94 -14.38 14.77
C GLU A 167 -10.45 -14.65 14.46
N THR A 168 -10.03 -15.92 14.46
CA THR A 168 -8.67 -16.32 14.05
C THR A 168 -8.35 -15.87 12.62
N ARG A 169 -9.31 -16.00 11.67
CA ARG A 169 -9.16 -15.46 10.31
C ARG A 169 -8.90 -13.94 10.32
N GLN A 170 -9.70 -13.18 11.05
CA GLN A 170 -9.54 -11.72 11.15
C GLN A 170 -8.24 -11.31 11.83
N LEU A 171 -7.78 -12.04 12.85
CA LEU A 171 -6.49 -11.81 13.51
C LEU A 171 -5.30 -12.05 12.58
N ILE A 172 -5.37 -13.05 11.69
CA ILE A 172 -4.35 -13.31 10.66
C ILE A 172 -4.31 -12.16 9.64
N VAL A 173 -5.46 -11.72 9.13
CA VAL A 173 -5.56 -10.60 8.19
C VAL A 173 -5.11 -9.27 8.85
N LEU A 174 -5.46 -9.05 10.11
CA LEU A 174 -5.02 -7.90 10.91
C LEU A 174 -3.49 -7.91 11.11
N ALA A 175 -2.89 -9.06 11.42
CA ALA A 175 -1.44 -9.17 11.53
C ALA A 175 -0.73 -8.83 10.21
N ILE A 176 -1.25 -9.28 9.06
CA ILE A 176 -0.71 -8.90 7.74
C ILE A 176 -0.82 -7.37 7.52
N VAL A 177 -1.95 -6.76 7.87
CA VAL A 177 -2.13 -5.28 7.84
C VAL A 177 -1.13 -4.54 8.73
N VAL A 178 -0.76 -5.09 9.89
CA VAL A 178 0.29 -4.52 10.77
C VAL A 178 1.70 -4.74 10.17
N LEU A 179 1.97 -5.86 9.50
CA LEU A 179 3.25 -6.09 8.81
C LEU A 179 3.44 -5.20 7.57
N LEU A 180 2.36 -4.77 6.90
CA LEU A 180 2.44 -3.71 5.89
C LEU A 180 2.93 -2.37 6.49
N VAL A 181 2.60 -2.06 7.75
CA VAL A 181 3.17 -0.90 8.46
C VAL A 181 4.64 -1.11 8.80
N SER A 182 5.10 -2.34 9.04
CA SER A 182 6.55 -2.60 9.18
C SER A 182 7.30 -2.22 7.90
N ILE A 183 6.74 -2.56 6.74
CA ILE A 183 7.31 -2.23 5.41
C ILE A 183 7.36 -0.71 5.17
N MET A 184 6.31 0.02 5.55
CA MET A 184 6.32 1.49 5.49
C MET A 184 7.44 2.07 6.39
N VAL A 185 7.48 1.62 7.65
CA VAL A 185 8.38 2.13 8.68
C VAL A 185 9.85 1.92 8.33
N ASN A 186 10.24 0.73 7.82
CA ASN A 186 11.63 0.40 7.53
C ASN A 186 12.04 0.61 6.05
N GLY A 187 11.09 0.84 5.14
CA GLY A 187 11.37 0.99 3.71
C GLY A 187 11.88 -0.29 3.02
N MET A 188 11.55 -1.48 3.55
CA MET A 188 11.94 -2.76 2.96
C MET A 188 11.19 -3.06 1.65
N SER A 189 11.76 -3.96 0.83
CA SER A 189 11.27 -4.34 -0.50
C SER A 189 10.20 -5.46 -0.51
N ASP A 190 9.66 -5.82 0.65
CA ASP A 190 8.82 -7.02 0.81
C ASP A 190 7.33 -6.76 0.49
N LEU A 191 6.97 -5.55 0.04
CA LEU A 191 5.59 -5.20 -0.32
C LEU A 191 4.93 -6.23 -1.25
N PRO A 192 5.55 -6.71 -2.36
CA PRO A 192 4.87 -7.65 -3.24
C PRO A 192 4.52 -8.98 -2.55
N ILE A 193 5.34 -9.42 -1.59
CA ILE A 193 5.15 -10.66 -0.85
C ILE A 193 4.03 -10.51 0.18
N VAL A 194 4.12 -9.48 1.04
CA VAL A 194 3.11 -9.27 2.11
C VAL A 194 1.77 -8.82 1.53
N PHE A 195 1.77 -8.08 0.42
CA PHE A 195 0.54 -7.75 -0.30
C PHE A 195 -0.09 -8.99 -0.95
N GLN A 196 0.69 -9.89 -1.56
CA GLN A 196 0.17 -11.16 -2.05
C GLN A 196 -0.38 -12.04 -0.90
N MET A 197 0.25 -12.02 0.28
CA MET A 197 -0.29 -12.67 1.48
C MET A 197 -1.64 -12.06 1.90
N LEU A 198 -1.80 -10.73 1.83
CA LEU A 198 -3.07 -10.06 2.13
C LEU A 198 -4.18 -10.48 1.15
N GLU A 199 -3.91 -10.38 -0.16
CA GLU A 199 -4.86 -10.78 -1.21
C GLU A 199 -5.25 -12.27 -1.08
N SER A 200 -4.28 -13.15 -0.85
CA SER A 200 -4.53 -14.58 -0.64
C SER A 200 -5.38 -14.83 0.62
N ALA A 201 -5.14 -14.10 1.71
CA ALA A 201 -5.92 -14.22 2.93
C ALA A 201 -7.36 -13.74 2.72
N ILE A 202 -7.56 -12.56 2.10
CA ILE A 202 -8.89 -12.01 1.80
C ILE A 202 -9.73 -12.99 0.97
N ASN A 203 -9.14 -13.53 -0.10
CA ASN A 203 -9.81 -14.50 -0.97
C ASN A 203 -10.16 -15.80 -0.23
N THR A 204 -9.28 -16.30 0.65
CA THR A 204 -9.52 -17.55 1.41
C THR A 204 -10.53 -17.36 2.55
N VAL A 205 -10.66 -16.15 3.10
CA VAL A 205 -11.74 -15.82 4.05
C VAL A 205 -13.11 -15.79 3.37
N GLY A 206 -13.15 -15.59 2.05
CA GLY A 206 -14.39 -15.46 1.25
C GLY A 206 -14.78 -14.00 0.99
N GLY A 207 -13.80 -13.09 0.95
CA GLY A 207 -13.98 -11.70 0.52
C GLY A 207 -14.38 -10.71 1.61
N GLU A 208 -14.55 -9.45 1.20
CA GLU A 208 -14.69 -8.30 2.10
C GLU A 208 -15.94 -8.35 2.99
N GLU A 209 -17.07 -8.89 2.51
CA GLU A 209 -18.31 -9.00 3.28
C GLU A 209 -18.16 -9.88 4.53
N LEU A 210 -17.37 -10.96 4.43
CA LEU A 210 -17.07 -11.82 5.58
C LEU A 210 -16.05 -11.17 6.51
N ILE A 211 -15.06 -10.45 5.97
CA ILE A 211 -14.10 -9.69 6.79
C ILE A 211 -14.79 -8.60 7.60
N ALA A 212 -15.83 -7.94 7.05
CA ALA A 212 -16.55 -6.84 7.69
C ALA A 212 -17.25 -7.18 9.02
N LYS A 213 -17.54 -8.46 9.27
CA LYS A 213 -18.41 -8.91 10.37
C LYS A 213 -17.71 -8.87 11.74
N GLY A 214 -18.47 -8.79 12.83
CA GLY A 214 -17.91 -8.78 14.19
C GLY A 214 -17.18 -7.48 14.58
N GLY A 215 -16.61 -7.43 15.78
CA GLY A 215 -16.13 -6.19 16.39
C GLY A 215 -14.88 -5.58 15.76
N VAL A 216 -14.04 -6.37 15.09
CA VAL A 216 -12.81 -5.91 14.43
C VAL A 216 -13.05 -5.58 12.95
N GLY A 217 -14.01 -6.28 12.32
CA GLY A 217 -14.19 -6.32 10.88
C GLY A 217 -14.37 -4.96 10.21
N GLY A 218 -15.18 -4.09 10.81
CA GLY A 218 -15.39 -2.73 10.30
C GLY A 218 -14.13 -1.86 10.30
N PHE A 219 -13.26 -1.97 11.31
CA PHE A 219 -11.96 -1.27 11.31
C PHE A 219 -11.00 -1.87 10.28
N LEU A 220 -10.93 -3.20 10.26
CA LEU A 220 -10.01 -3.97 9.42
C LEU A 220 -10.31 -3.75 7.92
N LEU A 221 -11.58 -3.81 7.51
CA LEU A 221 -11.99 -3.55 6.14
C LEU A 221 -11.58 -2.14 5.66
N ARG A 222 -11.76 -1.12 6.51
CA ARG A 222 -11.34 0.25 6.20
C ARG A 222 -9.84 0.38 6.00
N GLN A 223 -9.02 -0.35 6.77
CA GLN A 223 -7.57 -0.36 6.54
C GLN A 223 -7.20 -1.11 5.25
N ILE A 224 -7.85 -2.25 4.98
CA ILE A 224 -7.65 -3.05 3.77
C ILE A 224 -7.93 -2.22 2.51
N ARG A 225 -9.12 -1.59 2.40
CA ARG A 225 -9.50 -0.78 1.24
C ARG A 225 -8.55 0.39 0.99
N LYS A 226 -8.16 1.10 2.05
CA LYS A 226 -7.13 2.16 2.01
C LYS A 226 -5.78 1.63 1.51
N MET A 227 -5.33 0.48 2.02
CA MET A 227 -4.03 -0.10 1.67
C MET A 227 -4.00 -0.69 0.25
N ARG A 228 -5.05 -1.39 -0.20
CA ARG A 228 -5.14 -1.97 -1.55
C ARG A 228 -4.97 -0.92 -2.64
N VAL A 229 -5.66 0.22 -2.52
CA VAL A 229 -5.63 1.27 -3.55
C VAL A 229 -4.29 2.02 -3.62
N TYR A 230 -3.63 2.27 -2.49
CA TYR A 230 -2.29 2.88 -2.50
C TYR A 230 -1.18 1.89 -2.89
N ALA A 231 -1.31 0.61 -2.54
CA ALA A 231 -0.34 -0.42 -2.91
C ALA A 231 -0.43 -0.83 -4.39
N ALA A 232 -1.61 -0.84 -4.98
CA ALA A 232 -1.84 -1.28 -6.36
C ALA A 232 -0.85 -0.71 -7.43
N PRO A 233 -0.61 0.61 -7.54
CA PRO A 233 0.39 1.16 -8.48
C PRO A 233 1.83 0.78 -8.13
N LEU A 234 2.11 0.42 -6.87
CA LEU A 234 3.40 -0.08 -6.37
C LEU A 234 3.60 -1.58 -6.67
N ILE A 235 2.55 -2.28 -7.11
CA ILE A 235 2.59 -3.67 -7.58
C ILE A 235 2.69 -3.71 -9.12
N SER A 236 1.86 -2.95 -9.84
CA SER A 236 1.95 -2.79 -11.30
C SER A 236 1.09 -1.64 -11.82
N GLN A 237 1.39 -1.14 -13.03
CA GLN A 237 0.53 -0.19 -13.74
C GLN A 237 -0.91 -0.71 -13.91
N ALA A 238 -1.08 -1.98 -14.31
CA ALA A 238 -2.39 -2.59 -14.53
C ALA A 238 -3.21 -2.66 -13.24
N ALA A 239 -2.57 -3.01 -12.11
CA ALA A 239 -3.22 -2.98 -10.79
C ALA A 239 -3.60 -1.55 -10.39
N GLY A 240 -2.71 -0.56 -10.59
CA GLY A 240 -3.00 0.86 -10.33
C GLY A 240 -4.22 1.38 -11.11
N ILE A 241 -4.27 1.10 -12.41
CA ILE A 241 -5.41 1.43 -13.27
C ILE A 241 -6.71 0.79 -12.74
N HIS A 242 -6.69 -0.52 -12.45
CA HIS A 242 -7.86 -1.23 -11.94
C HIS A 242 -8.33 -0.68 -10.59
N ALA A 243 -7.40 -0.35 -9.68
CA ALA A 243 -7.71 0.19 -8.37
C ALA A 243 -8.37 1.57 -8.44
N PHE A 244 -7.87 2.48 -9.30
CA PHE A 244 -8.43 3.82 -9.42
C PHE A 244 -9.70 3.90 -10.27
N LEU A 245 -9.94 2.95 -11.18
CA LEU A 245 -11.19 2.90 -11.95
C LEU A 245 -12.34 2.18 -11.22
N TYR A 246 -12.05 1.19 -10.38
CA TYR A 246 -13.09 0.31 -9.81
C TYR A 246 -13.15 0.27 -8.28
N HIS A 247 -12.14 0.78 -7.56
CA HIS A 247 -12.07 0.71 -6.08
C HIS A 247 -11.72 2.06 -5.42
N ALA A 248 -11.72 3.15 -6.19
CA ALA A 248 -11.35 4.47 -5.67
C ALA A 248 -12.32 4.94 -4.57
N GLU A 249 -13.63 4.73 -4.75
CA GLU A 249 -14.68 5.19 -3.85
C GLU A 249 -14.61 4.51 -2.47
N GLU A 250 -14.59 3.18 -2.43
CA GLU A 250 -14.51 2.40 -1.19
C GLU A 250 -13.21 2.64 -0.41
N SER A 251 -12.16 3.08 -1.11
CA SER A 251 -10.91 3.47 -0.45
C SER A 251 -11.02 4.76 0.39
N PHE A 252 -12.10 5.55 0.22
CA PHE A 252 -12.43 6.68 1.07
C PHE A 252 -13.21 6.30 2.35
N ASP A 253 -13.56 5.03 2.59
CA ASP A 253 -14.27 4.59 3.80
C ASP A 253 -13.60 5.09 5.10
N CYS A 254 -12.26 5.11 5.14
CA CYS A 254 -11.51 5.68 6.28
C CYS A 254 -11.83 7.17 6.48
N LEU A 255 -11.90 7.94 5.40
CA LEU A 255 -12.12 9.38 5.42
C LEU A 255 -13.57 9.69 5.80
N TYR A 256 -14.55 9.04 5.16
CA TYR A 256 -15.97 9.24 5.48
C TYR A 256 -16.32 8.82 6.92
N TYR A 257 -15.69 7.76 7.45
CA TYR A 257 -15.83 7.40 8.87
C TYR A 257 -15.33 8.51 9.81
N TYR A 258 -14.20 9.14 9.51
CA TYR A 258 -13.70 10.27 10.30
C TYR A 258 -14.54 11.55 10.10
N CYS A 259 -14.98 11.84 8.87
CA CYS A 259 -15.85 12.98 8.58
C CYS A 259 -17.17 12.92 9.38
N GLY A 260 -17.79 11.74 9.48
CA GLY A 260 -18.97 11.51 10.30
C GLY A 260 -18.76 11.66 11.82
N LEU A 261 -17.52 11.70 12.31
CA LEU A 261 -17.18 11.92 13.72
C LEU A 261 -16.90 13.40 14.04
N TYR A 262 -16.49 14.22 13.06
CA TYR A 262 -16.19 15.65 13.25
C TYR A 262 -16.88 16.51 12.15
N PRO A 263 -18.22 16.65 12.21
CA PRO A 263 -18.97 17.44 11.23
C PRO A 263 -18.54 18.92 11.15
N ASP A 264 -17.98 19.47 12.24
CA ASP A 264 -17.43 20.83 12.27
C ASP A 264 -16.14 20.99 11.43
N GLN A 265 -15.56 19.89 10.93
CA GLN A 265 -14.30 19.86 10.19
C GLN A 265 -14.46 19.35 8.74
N VAL A 266 -15.68 19.31 8.22
CA VAL A 266 -16.03 18.83 6.86
C VAL A 266 -15.16 19.46 5.77
N SER A 267 -14.91 20.77 5.79
CA SER A 267 -14.09 21.44 4.78
C SER A 267 -12.63 20.95 4.71
N THR A 268 -12.06 20.50 5.83
CA THR A 268 -10.74 19.83 5.83
C THR A 268 -10.83 18.45 5.18
N PHE A 269 -11.91 17.71 5.45
CA PHE A 269 -12.15 16.40 4.80
C PHE A 269 -12.41 16.54 3.30
N ASP A 270 -13.11 17.59 2.85
CA ASP A 270 -13.34 17.86 1.44
C ASP A 270 -12.01 18.14 0.70
N LEU A 271 -11.10 18.91 1.29
CA LEU A 271 -9.75 19.12 0.75
C LEU A 271 -8.91 17.82 0.71
N LEU A 272 -9.05 16.95 1.72
CA LEU A 272 -8.42 15.62 1.72
C LEU A 272 -9.02 14.70 0.63
N VAL A 273 -10.30 14.86 0.27
CA VAL A 273 -10.93 14.16 -0.85
C VAL A 273 -10.41 14.70 -2.18
N ASP A 274 -10.45 16.02 -2.39
CA ASP A 274 -10.02 16.69 -3.62
C ASP A 274 -8.57 16.33 -3.98
N LEU A 275 -7.61 16.56 -3.07
CA LEU A 275 -6.20 16.22 -3.30
C LEU A 275 -6.00 14.75 -3.70
N ARG A 276 -6.73 13.84 -3.08
CA ARG A 276 -6.64 12.40 -3.35
C ARG A 276 -7.26 12.04 -4.71
N GLN A 277 -8.37 12.65 -5.09
CA GLN A 277 -8.97 12.52 -6.42
C GLN A 277 -8.06 13.12 -7.51
N GLN A 278 -7.45 14.27 -7.26
CA GLN A 278 -6.47 14.88 -8.16
C GLN A 278 -5.24 13.97 -8.36
N ALA A 279 -4.71 13.36 -7.31
CA ALA A 279 -3.60 12.40 -7.43
C ALA A 279 -3.98 11.15 -8.25
N PHE A 280 -5.19 10.59 -8.06
CA PHE A 280 -5.70 9.51 -8.91
C PHE A 280 -5.82 9.96 -10.38
N LYS A 281 -6.31 11.17 -10.63
CA LYS A 281 -6.42 11.77 -11.97
C LYS A 281 -5.04 11.97 -12.63
N ILE A 282 -4.04 12.46 -11.90
CA ILE A 282 -2.66 12.63 -12.37
C ILE A 282 -2.06 11.27 -12.80
N TYR A 283 -2.22 10.23 -11.97
CA TYR A 283 -1.75 8.88 -12.30
C TYR A 283 -2.45 8.32 -13.56
N LEU A 284 -3.78 8.37 -13.60
CA LEU A 284 -4.56 7.86 -14.72
C LEU A 284 -4.24 8.60 -16.03
N HIS A 285 -4.11 9.94 -15.99
CA HIS A 285 -3.73 10.76 -17.13
C HIS A 285 -2.38 10.34 -17.72
N ARG A 286 -1.34 10.20 -16.88
CA ARG A 286 -0.01 9.78 -17.34
C ARG A 286 0.01 8.34 -17.86
N VAL A 287 -0.60 7.40 -17.15
CA VAL A 287 -0.51 5.96 -17.50
C VAL A 287 -1.33 5.61 -18.75
N LEU A 288 -2.48 6.27 -18.97
CA LEU A 288 -3.34 6.03 -20.14
C LEU A 288 -2.79 6.69 -21.41
N ALA A 289 -2.05 7.80 -21.30
CA ALA A 289 -1.31 8.36 -22.43
C ALA A 289 -0.15 7.44 -22.89
N GLY A 290 0.48 6.74 -21.95
CA GLY A 290 1.46 5.69 -22.23
C GLY A 290 2.76 6.21 -22.86
N LYS A 291 2.95 5.96 -24.17
CA LYS A 291 4.07 6.51 -24.97
C LYS A 291 3.67 7.72 -25.82
N SER A 292 2.38 8.08 -25.85
CA SER A 292 1.93 9.32 -26.47
C SER A 292 2.41 10.48 -25.62
N ASN A 293 3.01 11.51 -26.23
CA ASN A 293 3.48 12.67 -25.48
C ASN A 293 2.29 13.35 -24.78
N VAL A 294 2.25 13.25 -23.45
CA VAL A 294 1.33 14.01 -22.61
C VAL A 294 1.55 15.49 -22.88
N SER A 295 0.48 16.21 -23.23
CA SER A 295 0.48 17.66 -23.38
C SER A 295 1.08 18.31 -22.13
N SER A 296 2.22 18.99 -22.30
CA SER A 296 2.96 19.55 -21.16
C SER A 296 2.13 20.59 -20.40
N ALA A 297 1.25 21.31 -21.10
CA ALA A 297 0.35 22.30 -20.51
C ALA A 297 -0.75 21.65 -19.65
N ASP A 298 -1.23 20.46 -20.03
CA ASP A 298 -2.25 19.74 -19.24
C ASP A 298 -1.64 19.08 -18.00
N SER A 299 -0.41 18.54 -18.10
CA SER A 299 0.37 18.14 -16.92
C SER A 299 0.60 19.32 -15.98
N GLU A 300 1.12 20.44 -16.49
CA GLU A 300 1.44 21.64 -15.70
C GLU A 300 0.19 22.20 -15.00
N ARG A 301 -0.96 22.26 -15.69
CA ARG A 301 -2.24 22.66 -15.11
C ARG A 301 -2.74 21.72 -14.01
N LEU A 302 -2.57 20.40 -14.16
CA LEU A 302 -2.96 19.43 -13.11
C LEU A 302 -2.09 19.60 -11.85
N ILE A 303 -0.81 19.89 -12.02
CA ILE A 303 0.13 20.06 -10.91
C ILE A 303 -0.03 21.40 -10.20
N GLU A 304 -0.26 22.49 -10.93
CA GLU A 304 -0.53 23.78 -10.27
C GLU A 304 -1.87 23.75 -9.53
N ASN A 305 -2.91 23.12 -10.08
CA ASN A 305 -4.18 22.91 -9.37
C ASN A 305 -4.00 22.08 -8.08
N TYR A 306 -3.19 21.02 -8.11
CA TYR A 306 -2.88 20.21 -6.92
C TYR A 306 -2.10 21.03 -5.89
N LYS A 307 -1.12 21.83 -6.33
CA LYS A 307 -0.34 22.72 -5.49
C LYS A 307 -1.23 23.80 -4.85
N GLU A 308 -2.11 24.45 -5.60
CA GLU A 308 -3.05 25.46 -5.08
C GLU A 308 -3.99 24.87 -4.02
N THR A 309 -4.60 23.69 -4.26
CA THR A 309 -5.39 23.00 -3.22
C THR A 309 -4.52 22.69 -1.99
N LEU A 310 -3.28 22.22 -2.16
CA LEU A 310 -2.40 21.86 -1.03
C LEU A 310 -1.90 23.10 -0.25
N GLU A 311 -1.66 24.22 -0.93
CA GLU A 311 -1.32 25.50 -0.30
C GLU A 311 -2.51 26.13 0.43
N SER A 312 -3.75 25.82 0.02
CA SER A 312 -4.98 26.18 0.74
C SER A 312 -5.24 25.32 1.99
N PHE A 313 -4.58 24.15 2.11
CA PHE A 313 -4.80 23.24 3.23
C PHE A 313 -4.41 23.90 4.57
N PRO A 314 -5.28 23.91 5.59
CA PRO A 314 -5.00 24.69 6.80
C PRO A 314 -3.75 24.18 7.52
N LYS A 315 -2.80 25.08 7.77
CA LYS A 315 -1.54 24.77 8.47
C LYS A 315 -1.85 24.26 9.87
N GLU A 316 -1.10 23.26 10.31
CA GLU A 316 -1.26 22.57 11.60
C GLU A 316 -2.59 21.80 11.76
N SER A 317 -3.37 21.66 10.69
CA SER A 317 -4.56 20.80 10.66
C SER A 317 -4.21 19.31 10.77
N PHE A 318 -5.20 18.52 11.18
CA PHE A 318 -5.11 17.06 11.21
C PHE A 318 -5.02 16.48 9.79
N GLY A 319 -4.55 15.24 9.67
CA GLY A 319 -4.53 14.51 8.40
C GLY A 319 -3.52 14.98 7.34
N GLU A 320 -2.70 16.01 7.56
CA GLU A 320 -1.66 16.44 6.60
C GLU A 320 -0.73 15.27 6.21
N HIS A 321 -0.38 14.41 7.17
CA HIS A 321 0.43 13.21 6.95
C HIS A 321 -0.28 12.13 6.10
N CYS A 322 -1.61 12.18 5.94
CA CYS A 322 -2.34 11.28 5.03
C CYS A 322 -2.26 11.73 3.55
N LEU A 323 -1.60 12.86 3.28
CA LEU A 323 -1.33 13.38 1.93
C LEU A 323 0.06 12.98 1.39
N ILE A 324 0.79 12.08 2.08
CA ILE A 324 2.10 11.58 1.64
C ILE A 324 1.98 10.90 0.27
N TRP A 325 1.14 9.86 0.12
CA TRP A 325 0.97 9.19 -1.16
C TRP A 325 0.42 10.11 -2.27
N PRO A 326 -0.67 10.90 -2.08
CA PRO A 326 -1.14 11.86 -3.07
C PRO A 326 -0.06 12.84 -3.55
N THR A 327 0.73 13.38 -2.62
CA THR A 327 1.76 14.37 -2.93
C THR A 327 2.96 13.75 -3.63
N PHE A 328 3.32 12.51 -3.30
CA PHE A 328 4.33 11.75 -4.05
C PHE A 328 3.94 11.52 -5.51
N ILE A 329 2.66 11.24 -5.80
CA ILE A 329 2.18 11.10 -7.18
C ILE A 329 2.21 12.42 -7.95
N ALA A 330 1.76 13.52 -7.33
CA ALA A 330 1.88 14.86 -7.95
C ALA A 330 3.34 15.22 -8.23
N ALA A 331 4.24 14.96 -7.27
CA ALA A 331 5.67 15.24 -7.36
C ALA A 331 6.38 14.50 -8.51
N LEU A 332 5.96 13.27 -8.86
CA LEU A 332 6.55 12.50 -9.97
C LEU A 332 6.24 13.10 -11.36
N GLU A 333 5.15 13.84 -11.48
CA GLU A 333 4.73 14.50 -12.74
C GLU A 333 5.38 15.89 -12.92
N CYS A 334 6.02 16.42 -11.87
CA CYS A 334 6.58 17.78 -11.83
C CYS A 334 7.85 17.95 -12.68
N ARG A 335 7.84 18.97 -13.55
CA ARG A 335 8.98 19.33 -14.41
C ARG A 335 9.63 20.68 -14.02
N ASN A 336 8.89 21.56 -13.34
CA ASN A 336 9.41 22.84 -12.85
C ASN A 336 10.22 22.65 -11.55
N PRO A 337 11.50 23.07 -11.46
CA PRO A 337 12.29 23.00 -10.24
C PRO A 337 11.67 23.67 -9.00
N GLU A 338 10.83 24.70 -9.17
CA GLU A 338 10.13 25.36 -8.06
C GLU A 338 9.05 24.45 -7.45
N GLN A 339 8.25 23.79 -8.30
CA GLN A 339 7.27 22.77 -7.89
C GLN A 339 7.97 21.55 -7.26
N GLN A 340 9.05 21.06 -7.89
CA GLN A 340 9.86 19.95 -7.36
C GLN A 340 10.38 20.26 -5.95
N SER A 341 10.93 21.46 -5.74
CA SER A 341 11.38 21.95 -4.43
C SER A 341 10.25 22.04 -3.40
N PHE A 342 9.07 22.53 -3.80
CA PHE A 342 7.89 22.60 -2.92
C PHE A 342 7.46 21.21 -2.43
N PHE A 343 7.35 20.22 -3.32
CA PHE A 343 6.96 18.87 -2.95
C PHE A 343 8.05 18.09 -2.21
N GLU A 344 9.32 18.31 -2.53
CA GLU A 344 10.46 17.78 -1.77
C GLU A 344 10.46 18.31 -0.32
N GLN A 345 10.15 19.60 -0.12
CA GLN A 345 10.01 20.19 1.22
C GLN A 345 8.79 19.62 1.98
N PHE A 346 7.67 19.34 1.30
CA PHE A 346 6.52 18.66 1.92
C PHE A 346 6.90 17.26 2.41
N LEU A 347 7.44 16.40 1.54
CA LEU A 347 7.77 15.02 1.89
C LEU A 347 8.92 14.95 2.91
N THR A 348 9.87 15.87 2.86
CA THR A 348 10.93 15.99 3.89
C THR A 348 10.35 16.42 5.25
N ARG A 349 9.36 17.32 5.29
CA ARG A 349 8.62 17.67 6.52
C ARG A 349 7.93 16.43 7.11
N GLN A 350 7.21 15.65 6.28
CA GLN A 350 6.53 14.44 6.77
C GLN A 350 7.52 13.38 7.26
N TYR A 351 8.66 13.18 6.59
CA TYR A 351 9.71 12.30 7.09
C TYR A 351 10.30 12.79 8.43
N HIS A 352 10.49 14.10 8.59
CA HIS A 352 10.97 14.65 9.86
C HIS A 352 9.97 14.52 11.01
N ARG A 353 8.66 14.46 10.70
CA ARG A 353 7.58 14.14 11.61
C ARG A 353 7.56 12.64 11.96
N ASN A 354 7.25 11.77 10.99
CA ASN A 354 6.92 10.36 11.24
C ASN A 354 8.13 9.41 11.31
N ARG A 355 9.27 9.79 10.70
CA ARG A 355 10.51 8.99 10.58
C ARG A 355 10.35 7.64 9.86
N PHE A 356 9.31 7.46 9.05
CA PHE A 356 9.13 6.25 8.24
C PHE A 356 10.09 6.28 7.04
N VAL A 357 10.90 5.24 6.89
CA VAL A 357 12.02 5.22 5.92
C VAL A 357 11.54 5.11 4.48
N ASN A 358 10.31 4.66 4.23
CA ASN A 358 9.69 4.70 2.91
C ASN A 358 9.69 6.10 2.25
N LEU A 359 9.58 7.18 3.02
CA LEU A 359 9.63 8.55 2.47
C LEU A 359 11.01 8.92 1.92
N LEU A 360 12.10 8.37 2.49
CA LEU A 360 13.44 8.56 1.92
C LEU A 360 13.57 7.87 0.56
N ARG A 361 13.01 6.66 0.44
CA ARG A 361 13.00 5.88 -0.81
C ARG A 361 12.12 6.55 -1.88
N ALA A 362 11.03 7.20 -1.47
CA ALA A 362 10.21 8.05 -2.33
C ALA A 362 10.98 9.28 -2.84
N LEU A 363 11.67 10.00 -1.95
CA LEU A 363 12.51 11.16 -2.29
C LEU A 363 13.68 10.80 -3.21
N GLU A 364 14.31 9.63 -3.02
CA GLU A 364 15.33 9.09 -3.93
C GLU A 364 14.77 8.86 -5.34
N LEU A 365 13.58 8.23 -5.46
CA LEU A 365 12.93 8.02 -6.75
C LEU A 365 12.54 9.34 -7.42
N LEU A 366 12.03 10.32 -6.68
CA LEU A 366 11.69 11.65 -7.21
C LEU A 366 12.91 12.33 -7.85
N ARG A 367 14.02 12.45 -7.11
CA ARG A 367 15.28 13.02 -7.63
C ARG A 367 15.81 12.27 -8.85
N ASN A 368 15.69 10.94 -8.85
CA ASN A 368 16.05 10.11 -10.00
C ASN A 368 15.17 10.39 -11.23
N VAL A 369 13.86 10.59 -11.07
CA VAL A 369 12.95 10.96 -12.17
C VAL A 369 13.26 12.36 -12.69
N TRP A 370 13.36 13.36 -11.81
CA TRP A 370 13.61 14.75 -12.19
C TRP A 370 14.95 14.95 -12.92
N SER A 371 15.99 14.18 -12.56
CA SER A 371 17.29 14.22 -13.26
C SER A 371 17.30 13.62 -14.67
N GLN A 372 16.23 12.92 -15.07
CA GLN A 372 16.10 12.27 -16.39
C GLN A 372 15.20 13.04 -17.37
N ASP A 373 14.61 14.18 -16.97
CA ASP A 373 13.58 14.90 -17.75
C ASP A 373 14.12 15.62 -19.02
N GLY A 374 15.42 15.50 -19.30
CA GLY A 374 16.03 15.89 -20.58
C GLY A 374 15.93 14.85 -21.70
N ALA A 375 15.25 13.72 -21.49
CA ALA A 375 15.02 12.70 -22.51
C ALA A 375 13.85 13.06 -23.44
N GLU A 376 14.00 12.87 -24.75
CA GLU A 376 13.09 13.36 -25.81
C GLU A 376 11.60 12.92 -25.70
N ASN A 377 11.32 11.85 -24.93
CA ASN A 377 9.96 11.31 -24.72
C ASN A 377 9.47 11.47 -23.27
N GLY A 378 10.24 12.14 -22.41
CA GLY A 378 9.99 12.23 -20.96
C GLY A 378 10.14 10.89 -20.22
N VAL A 379 10.08 10.94 -18.89
CA VAL A 379 10.17 9.73 -18.04
C VAL A 379 8.79 9.07 -17.92
N ASN A 380 8.70 7.77 -18.23
CA ASN A 380 7.53 6.95 -17.93
C ASN A 380 7.53 6.52 -16.45
N TRP A 381 7.36 7.50 -15.55
CA TRP A 381 7.46 7.27 -14.11
C TRP A 381 6.49 6.21 -13.56
N PRO A 382 5.26 5.97 -14.09
CA PRO A 382 4.40 4.90 -13.57
C PRO A 382 4.98 3.49 -13.82
N ALA A 383 5.93 3.35 -14.75
CA ALA A 383 6.64 2.08 -14.98
C ALA A 383 7.78 1.85 -13.97
N LEU A 384 8.33 2.93 -13.37
CA LEU A 384 9.44 2.88 -12.40
C LEU A 384 8.97 2.66 -10.97
N ILE A 385 7.71 3.03 -10.65
CA ILE A 385 7.13 2.88 -9.31
C ILE A 385 7.19 1.41 -8.81
N PRO A 386 6.79 0.37 -9.57
CA PRO A 386 6.81 -1.01 -9.07
C PRO A 386 8.22 -1.54 -8.73
N ASP A 387 9.25 -1.07 -9.43
CA ASP A 387 10.64 -1.47 -9.17
C ASP A 387 11.16 -0.95 -7.82
N LEU A 388 10.53 0.07 -7.24
CA LEU A 388 10.86 0.55 -5.90
C LEU A 388 10.55 -0.51 -4.82
N ARG A 389 9.45 -1.27 -4.98
CA ARG A 389 8.95 -2.31 -4.05
C ARG A 389 8.71 -1.88 -2.60
N VAL A 390 8.72 -0.59 -2.32
CA VAL A 390 8.50 0.00 -0.99
C VAL A 390 7.05 0.47 -0.88
N PHE A 391 6.40 0.24 0.27
CA PHE A 391 5.05 0.74 0.50
C PHE A 391 5.07 2.23 0.85
N ILE A 392 4.54 3.07 -0.02
CA ILE A 392 4.26 4.49 0.22
C ILE A 392 2.75 4.62 0.52
N MET A 393 2.41 5.34 1.59
CA MET A 393 1.07 5.66 2.05
C MET A 393 1.11 7.06 2.69
#